data_AF-A0A2V7R3Z3-F1
#
_entry.id   AF-A0A2V7R3Z3-F1
#
_cell.length_a   1.000
_cell.length_b   1.000
_cell.length_c   1.000
_cell.angle_alpha   90.00
_cell.angle_beta   90.00
_cell.angle_gamma   90.00
#
_symmetry.space_group_name_H-M   'P 1'
#
loop_
_entity.id
_entity.type
_entity.pdbx_description
1 polymer ?
#
loop_
_entity_poly.entity_id
_entity_poly.type
_entity_poly.pdbx_seq_one_letter_code
_entity_poly.pdbx_strand_id
1 'polypeptide(L)'
;EPDGRLRITDFGLALALRGGARFGGATSRSGTPQFAAPEQLLGERVDQRADLYSLSAVAYFVLLGKAPFSGKTPEQILAKQTTDDVPSLAAERRDVPRDLEDILRRAIRSDPNERFHSAGAFHAAVKSVFGGFLRRLVALFRPES
;
A
#
# COMPACT_ATOMS: atom_id res chain seq x y z
N GLU A 1 -27.09 1.58 -4.57
CA GLU A 1 -26.80 2.32 -3.32
C GLU A 1 -25.29 2.39 -3.13
N PRO A 2 -24.68 3.54 -2.79
CA PRO A 2 -23.27 3.57 -2.42
C PRO A 2 -23.18 3.52 -0.89
N ASP A 3 -23.11 2.32 -0.33
CA ASP A 3 -22.90 2.05 1.10
C ASP A 3 -21.45 2.36 1.56
N GLY A 4 -20.68 3.12 0.77
CA GLY A 4 -19.28 3.47 1.06
C GLY A 4 -18.34 2.26 1.09
N ARG A 5 -18.79 1.08 0.65
CA ARG A 5 -18.00 -0.15 0.68
C ARG A 5 -17.21 -0.32 -0.61
N LEU A 6 -15.90 -0.16 -0.52
CA LEU A 6 -14.99 -0.56 -1.58
C LEU A 6 -14.87 -2.10 -1.59
N ARG A 7 -15.10 -2.71 -2.75
CA ARG A 7 -14.95 -4.16 -2.95
C ARG A 7 -13.73 -4.39 -3.85
N ILE A 8 -12.87 -5.33 -3.46
CA ILE A 8 -11.77 -5.80 -4.32
C ILE A 8 -12.38 -6.83 -5.27
N THR A 9 -12.32 -6.59 -6.58
CA THR A 9 -12.98 -7.45 -7.58
C THR A 9 -12.03 -8.38 -8.34
N ASP A 10 -10.71 -8.25 -8.20
CA ASP A 10 -9.73 -9.01 -8.99
C ASP A 10 -8.65 -9.70 -8.11
N PHE A 11 -8.97 -10.86 -7.53
CA PHE A 11 -7.96 -11.76 -6.96
C PHE A 11 -7.28 -12.65 -8.03
N GLY A 12 -7.54 -12.39 -9.31
CA GLY A 12 -7.45 -13.31 -10.45
C GLY A 12 -6.06 -13.75 -10.95
N LEU A 13 -4.97 -13.52 -10.22
CA LEU A 13 -3.61 -13.95 -10.64
C LEU A 13 -2.93 -14.93 -9.68
N ALA A 14 -3.55 -15.25 -8.54
CA ALA A 14 -2.97 -16.11 -7.51
C ALA A 14 -2.73 -17.57 -7.96
N LEU A 15 -3.35 -18.04 -9.06
CA LEU A 15 -3.27 -19.43 -9.51
C LEU A 15 -2.23 -19.70 -10.62
N ALA A 16 -1.69 -18.67 -11.28
CA ALA A 16 -0.77 -18.86 -12.41
C ALA A 16 0.68 -19.18 -12.00
N LEU A 17 1.03 -19.02 -10.72
CA LEU A 17 2.41 -19.19 -10.21
C LEU A 17 2.82 -20.64 -9.93
N ARG A 18 1.97 -21.64 -10.20
CA ARG A 18 2.36 -23.07 -10.12
C ARG A 18 3.14 -23.58 -11.34
N GLY A 19 3.24 -22.82 -12.41
CA GLY A 19 4.04 -23.16 -13.58
C GLY A 19 5.29 -22.29 -13.64
N GLY A 20 6.48 -22.91 -13.61
CA GLY A 20 7.79 -22.26 -13.71
C GLY A 20 8.01 -21.53 -15.05
N ALA A 21 7.29 -20.44 -15.28
CA ALA A 21 7.55 -19.53 -16.37
C ALA A 21 8.57 -18.51 -15.90
N ARG A 22 9.79 -18.66 -16.44
CA ARG A 22 10.87 -17.69 -16.40
C ARG A 22 10.32 -16.27 -16.59
N PHE A 23 10.68 -15.37 -15.68
CA PHE A 23 10.62 -13.92 -15.91
C PHE A 23 11.41 -13.62 -17.17
N GLY A 24 10.71 -13.50 -18.30
CA GLY A 24 11.34 -13.47 -19.62
C GLY A 24 10.31 -13.58 -20.72
N GLY A 25 9.47 -12.56 -20.84
CA GLY A 25 8.50 -12.48 -21.93
C GLY A 25 7.54 -11.32 -21.70
N ALA A 26 7.51 -10.41 -22.67
CA ALA A 26 6.69 -9.20 -22.71
C ALA A 26 5.15 -9.45 -22.69
N THR A 27 4.69 -10.61 -22.23
CA THR A 27 3.31 -11.10 -22.26
C THR A 27 2.74 -11.45 -20.88
N SER A 28 3.52 -11.36 -19.79
CA SER A 28 3.01 -11.47 -18.40
C SER A 28 2.54 -10.13 -17.80
N ARG A 29 2.28 -9.12 -18.64
CA ARG A 29 1.91 -7.73 -18.28
C ARG A 29 0.48 -7.59 -17.74
N SER A 30 0.13 -8.34 -16.69
CA SER A 30 -1.16 -8.19 -15.99
C SER A 30 -1.01 -7.54 -14.62
N GLY A 31 0.00 -6.68 -14.46
CA GLY A 31 0.17 -5.82 -13.28
C GLY A 31 0.70 -4.46 -13.68
N THR A 32 0.25 -3.41 -13.01
CA THR A 32 0.82 -2.07 -13.14
C THR A 32 2.05 -2.00 -12.24
N PRO A 33 3.30 -1.98 -12.78
CA PRO A 33 4.54 -2.16 -11.99
C PRO A 33 4.73 -1.10 -10.89
N GLN A 34 4.01 0.01 -11.00
CA GLN A 34 3.94 1.11 -10.03
C GLN A 34 3.39 0.67 -8.66
N PHE A 35 2.60 -0.41 -8.62
CA PHE A 35 1.96 -0.92 -7.41
C PHE A 35 2.50 -2.28 -6.97
N ALA A 36 3.30 -2.96 -7.80
CA ALA A 36 3.89 -4.24 -7.45
C ALA A 36 4.99 -4.08 -6.40
N ALA A 37 5.08 -5.03 -5.48
CA ALA A 37 6.13 -5.09 -4.48
C ALA A 37 7.50 -5.40 -5.13
N PRO A 38 8.62 -4.90 -4.57
CA PRO A 38 9.96 -5.14 -5.12
C PRO A 38 10.28 -6.61 -5.35
N GLU A 39 9.91 -7.48 -4.41
CA GLU A 39 10.12 -8.93 -4.50
C GLU A 39 9.34 -9.56 -5.67
N GLN A 40 8.19 -8.99 -6.07
CA GLN A 40 7.43 -9.45 -7.24
C GLN A 40 8.12 -9.03 -8.54
N LEU A 41 8.74 -7.85 -8.58
CA LEU A 41 9.48 -7.35 -9.75
C LEU A 41 10.82 -8.08 -9.93
N LEU A 42 11.45 -8.49 -8.82
CA LEU A 42 12.69 -9.26 -8.79
C LEU A 42 12.48 -10.77 -9.04
N GLY A 43 11.23 -11.25 -8.99
CA GLY A 43 10.93 -12.68 -9.10
C GLY A 43 11.38 -13.49 -7.89
N GLU A 44 11.47 -12.84 -6.73
CA GLU A 44 11.81 -13.45 -5.46
C GLU A 44 10.61 -14.17 -4.84
N ARG A 45 10.80 -14.76 -3.66
CA ARG A 45 9.73 -15.42 -2.94
C ARG A 45 8.70 -14.39 -2.47
N VAL A 46 7.50 -14.47 -3.05
CA VAL A 46 6.36 -13.63 -2.70
C VAL A 46 5.52 -14.31 -1.59
N ASP A 47 5.12 -13.52 -0.60
CA ASP A 47 4.10 -13.91 0.37
C ASP A 47 3.04 -12.81 0.53
N GLN A 48 2.10 -12.98 1.46
CA GLN A 48 0.99 -12.07 1.72
C GLN A 48 1.40 -10.61 2.00
N ARG A 49 2.66 -10.34 2.36
CA ARG A 49 3.17 -8.98 2.62
C ARG A 49 3.34 -8.17 1.33
N ALA A 50 3.39 -8.81 0.16
CA ALA A 50 3.36 -8.13 -1.13
C ALA A 50 2.00 -7.45 -1.39
N ASP A 51 0.91 -8.06 -0.94
CA ASP A 51 -0.42 -7.44 -1.03
C ASP A 51 -0.53 -6.20 -0.14
N LEU A 52 0.12 -6.19 1.04
CA LEU A 52 0.14 -5.03 1.93
C LEU A 52 0.91 -3.86 1.33
N TYR A 53 2.03 -4.16 0.66
CA TYR A 53 2.78 -3.17 -0.11
C TYR A 53 1.90 -2.58 -1.21
N SER A 54 1.26 -3.45 -2.01
CA SER A 54 0.44 -3.06 -3.15
C SER A 54 -0.76 -2.21 -2.72
N LEU A 55 -1.45 -2.62 -1.66
CA LEU A 55 -2.55 -1.86 -1.08
C LEU A 55 -2.11 -0.49 -0.57
N SER A 56 -0.91 -0.40 0.02
CA SER A 56 -0.35 0.87 0.48
C SER A 56 0.02 1.77 -0.69
N ALA A 57 0.61 1.23 -1.75
CA ALA A 57 0.91 1.97 -2.97
C ALA A 57 -0.37 2.54 -3.63
N VAL A 58 -1.46 1.77 -3.63
CA VAL A 58 -2.79 2.24 -4.07
C VAL A 58 -3.32 3.33 -3.14
N ALA A 59 -3.19 3.20 -1.83
CA ALA A 59 -3.59 4.24 -0.88
C ALA A 59 -2.86 5.56 -1.14
N TYR A 60 -1.55 5.51 -1.38
CA TYR A 60 -0.76 6.67 -1.81
C TYR A 60 -1.30 7.28 -3.11
N PHE A 61 -1.59 6.45 -4.11
CA PHE A 61 -2.18 6.92 -5.37
C PHE A 61 -3.52 7.62 -5.19
N VAL A 62 -4.42 7.07 -4.37
CA VAL A 62 -5.73 7.68 -4.09
C VAL A 62 -5.57 9.00 -3.33
N LEU A 63 -4.63 9.08 -2.39
CA LEU A 63 -4.43 10.27 -1.56
C LEU A 63 -3.69 11.41 -2.29
N LEU A 64 -2.73 11.06 -3.16
CA LEU A 64 -1.88 12.04 -3.86
C LEU A 64 -2.27 12.26 -5.33
N GLY A 65 -3.12 11.41 -5.90
CA GLY A 65 -3.44 11.38 -7.34
C GLY A 65 -2.32 10.83 -8.23
N LYS A 66 -1.20 10.39 -7.64
CA LYS A 66 -0.01 9.86 -8.31
C LYS A 66 0.59 8.71 -7.51
N ALA A 67 1.19 7.73 -8.19
CA ALA A 67 1.84 6.61 -7.52
C ALA A 67 3.03 7.10 -6.68
N PRO A 68 3.34 6.44 -5.54
CA PRO A 68 4.44 6.85 -4.68
C PRO A 68 5.80 6.75 -5.38
N PHE A 69 5.94 5.76 -6.28
CA PHE A 69 7.12 5.57 -7.11
C PHE A 69 6.72 5.51 -8.59
N SER A 70 7.46 6.20 -9.45
CA SER A 70 7.18 6.28 -10.89
C SER A 70 8.46 6.18 -11.72
N GLY A 71 8.35 5.61 -12.91
CA GLY A 71 9.48 5.42 -13.82
C GLY A 71 8.99 5.03 -15.21
N LYS A 72 9.84 5.20 -16.23
CA LYS A 72 9.53 4.82 -17.61
C LYS A 72 9.69 3.32 -17.84
N THR A 73 10.47 2.64 -16.99
CA THR A 73 10.69 1.19 -17.05
C THR A 73 10.53 0.56 -15.67
N PRO A 74 10.22 -0.75 -15.58
CA PRO A 74 10.14 -1.46 -14.31
C PRO A 74 11.42 -1.35 -13.47
N GLU A 75 12.59 -1.35 -14.10
CA GLU A 75 13.89 -1.23 -13.42
C GLU A 75 14.06 0.14 -12.76
N GLN A 76 13.59 1.21 -13.42
CA GLN A 76 13.57 2.56 -12.83
C GLN A 76 12.60 2.68 -11.66
N ILE A 77 11.46 1.98 -11.74
CA ILE A 77 10.49 1.94 -10.62
C ILE A 77 11.14 1.20 -9.46
N LEU A 78 11.66 0.00 -9.69
CA LEU A 78 12.32 -0.82 -8.68
C LEU A 78 13.45 -0.06 -7.98
N ALA A 79 14.34 0.60 -8.74
CA ALA A 79 15.44 1.37 -8.18
C ALA A 79 14.97 2.49 -7.23
N LYS A 80 13.78 3.07 -7.46
CA LYS A 80 13.17 4.04 -6.54
C LYS A 80 12.48 3.38 -5.36
N GLN A 81 11.83 2.24 -5.57
CA GLN A 81 11.20 1.50 -4.46
C GLN A 81 12.25 1.11 -3.40
N THR A 82 13.45 0.72 -3.82
CA THR A 82 14.54 0.31 -2.92
C THR A 82 15.19 1.45 -2.14
N THR A 83 14.90 2.72 -2.45
CA THR A 83 15.39 3.85 -1.64
C THR A 83 14.53 4.10 -0.40
N ASP A 84 13.31 3.55 -0.37
CA ASP A 84 12.28 3.85 0.63
C ASP A 84 11.99 5.35 0.80
N ASP A 85 12.32 6.17 -0.20
CA ASP A 85 12.06 7.61 -0.21
C ASP A 85 10.61 7.87 -0.65
N VAL A 86 9.68 7.55 0.25
CA VAL A 86 8.25 7.65 0.02
C VAL A 86 7.80 9.11 0.22
N PRO A 87 6.98 9.69 -0.69
CA PRO A 87 6.43 11.04 -0.54
C PRO A 87 5.71 11.25 0.80
N SER A 88 5.80 12.46 1.37
CA SER A 88 5.09 12.77 2.61
C SER A 88 3.62 13.14 2.37
N LEU A 89 2.72 12.31 2.91
CA LEU A 89 1.28 12.56 2.84
C LEU A 89 0.92 13.81 3.64
N ALA A 90 1.41 13.97 4.87
CA ALA A 90 1.11 15.12 5.70
C ALA A 90 1.63 16.46 5.12
N ALA A 91 2.68 16.41 4.30
CA ALA A 91 3.20 17.59 3.61
C ALA A 91 2.31 17.99 2.41
N GLU A 92 1.82 17.03 1.62
CA GLU A 92 0.96 17.31 0.45
C GLU A 92 -0.53 17.44 0.82
N ARG A 93 -0.97 16.81 1.92
CA ARG A 93 -2.36 16.65 2.35
C ARG A 93 -2.50 16.82 3.87
N ARG A 94 -2.84 18.03 4.32
CA ARG A 94 -3.00 18.35 5.76
C ARG A 94 -4.15 17.62 6.44
N ASP A 95 -5.10 17.10 5.68
CA ASP A 95 -6.26 16.36 6.17
C ASP A 95 -5.97 14.87 6.41
N VAL A 96 -4.78 14.39 6.04
CA VAL A 96 -4.32 13.03 6.33
C VAL A 96 -3.69 12.98 7.73
N PRO A 97 -4.21 12.14 8.65
CA PRO A 97 -3.58 11.96 9.96
C PRO A 97 -2.15 11.44 9.85
N ARG A 98 -1.23 11.97 10.64
CA ARG A 98 0.18 11.52 10.67
C ARG A 98 0.30 10.03 10.98
N ASP A 99 -0.49 9.55 11.94
CA ASP A 99 -0.52 8.12 12.30
C ASP A 99 -0.89 7.22 11.11
N LEU A 100 -1.75 7.70 10.19
CA LEU A 100 -2.08 6.96 8.96
C LEU A 100 -0.89 6.94 8.00
N GLU A 101 -0.19 8.06 7.84
CA GLU A 101 1.04 8.11 7.03
C GLU A 101 2.09 7.13 7.56
N ASP A 102 2.33 7.09 8.87
CA ASP A 102 3.32 6.20 9.48
C ASP A 102 2.99 4.72 9.22
N ILE A 103 1.69 4.37 9.28
CA ILE A 103 1.21 3.02 8.95
C ILE A 103 1.46 2.69 7.47
N LEU A 104 1.10 3.58 6.55
CA LEU A 104 1.28 3.36 5.12
C LEU A 104 2.77 3.31 4.74
N ARG A 105 3.61 4.17 5.33
CA ARG A 105 5.08 4.17 5.15
C ARG A 105 5.69 2.84 5.58
N ARG A 106 5.23 2.27 6.69
CA ARG A 106 5.69 0.96 7.14
C ARG A 106 5.27 -0.15 6.17
N ALA A 107 4.02 -0.12 5.72
CA ALA A 107 3.48 -1.17 4.86
C ALA A 107 4.06 -1.16 3.44
N ILE A 108 4.60 -0.02 2.97
CA ILE A 108 5.25 0.13 1.66
C ILE A 108 6.79 0.02 1.71
N ARG A 109 7.38 -0.43 2.83
CA ARG A 109 8.83 -0.65 2.92
C ARG A 109 9.33 -1.64 1.87
N SER A 110 10.51 -1.41 1.34
CA SER A 110 11.14 -2.28 0.35
C SER A 110 11.39 -3.69 0.91
N ASP A 111 11.95 -3.81 2.12
CA ASP A 111 12.13 -5.09 2.82
C ASP A 111 10.80 -5.61 3.39
N PRO A 112 10.31 -6.81 2.97
CA PRO A 112 9.11 -7.42 3.54
C PRO A 112 9.16 -7.62 5.06
N ASN A 113 10.34 -7.74 5.68
CA ASN A 113 10.47 -7.96 7.12
C ASN A 113 10.22 -6.71 7.96
N GLU A 114 10.33 -5.52 7.36
CA GLU A 114 10.01 -4.25 8.02
C GLU A 114 8.51 -3.91 7.96
N ARG A 115 7.75 -4.61 7.11
CA ARG A 115 6.31 -4.42 6.94
C ARG A 115 5.51 -5.01 8.10
N PHE A 116 4.19 -4.91 8.01
CA PHE A 116 3.29 -5.67 8.90
C PHE A 116 3.35 -7.15 8.56
N HIS A 117 3.37 -8.00 9.57
CA HIS A 117 3.47 -9.46 9.38
C HIS A 117 2.20 -10.07 8.76
N SER A 118 1.06 -9.38 8.80
CA SER A 118 -0.23 -9.86 8.29
C SER A 118 -1.19 -8.73 7.97
N ALA A 119 -2.19 -9.03 7.14
CA ALA A 119 -3.31 -8.14 6.87
C ALA A 119 -4.11 -7.78 8.14
N GLY A 120 -4.23 -8.72 9.09
CA GLY A 120 -4.90 -8.47 10.36
C GLY A 120 -4.21 -7.40 11.19
N ALA A 121 -2.87 -7.45 11.29
CA ALA A 121 -2.07 -6.45 12.00
C ALA A 121 -2.15 -5.08 11.32
N PHE A 122 -2.07 -5.05 9.99
CA PHE A 122 -2.23 -3.82 9.21
C PHE A 122 -3.62 -3.19 9.41
N HIS A 123 -4.69 -3.99 9.29
CA HIS A 123 -6.05 -3.53 9.51
C HIS A 123 -6.28 -3.01 10.94
N ALA A 124 -5.76 -3.68 11.96
CA ALA A 124 -5.85 -3.23 13.34
C ALA A 124 -5.17 -1.86 13.55
N ALA A 125 -4.00 -1.65 12.94
CA ALA A 125 -3.30 -0.38 12.97
C ALA A 125 -4.11 0.73 12.27
N VAL A 126 -4.62 0.48 11.06
CA VAL A 126 -5.46 1.46 10.35
C VAL A 126 -6.70 1.82 11.16
N LYS A 127 -7.37 0.81 11.75
CA LYS A 127 -8.59 1.01 12.55
C LYS A 127 -8.34 1.85 13.81
N SER A 128 -7.16 1.76 14.43
CA SER A 128 -6.85 2.54 15.64
C SER A 128 -6.80 4.04 15.37
N VAL A 129 -6.35 4.45 14.18
CA VAL A 129 -6.32 5.85 13.75
C VAL A 129 -7.74 6.40 13.62
N PHE A 130 -8.63 5.70 12.91
CA PHE A 130 -10.01 6.15 12.72
C PHE A 130 -10.83 6.10 14.02
N GLY A 131 -10.58 5.10 14.88
CA GLY A 131 -11.20 5.04 16.20
C GLY A 131 -10.73 6.15 17.14
N GLY A 132 -9.45 6.51 17.10
CA GLY A 132 -8.87 7.62 17.87
C GLY A 132 -9.32 8.99 17.38
N PHE A 133 -9.42 9.16 16.05
CA PHE A 133 -9.92 10.37 15.41
C PHE A 133 -11.37 10.68 15.84
N LEU A 134 -12.26 9.70 15.73
CA LEU A 134 -13.67 9.86 16.14
C LEU A 134 -13.81 10.14 17.63
N ARG A 135 -12.99 9.50 18.50
CA ARG A 135 -12.99 9.78 19.94
C ARG A 135 -12.55 11.21 20.26
N ARG A 136 -11.50 11.74 19.62
CA ARG A 136 -11.05 13.13 19.81
C ARG A 136 -12.08 14.12 19.31
N LEU A 137 -12.71 13.83 18.17
CA LEU A 137 -13.74 14.68 17.58
C LEU A 137 -14.95 14.77 18.51
N VAL A 138 -15.44 13.64 19.03
CA VAL A 138 -16.53 13.60 20.02
C VAL A 138 -16.15 14.31 21.33
N ALA A 139 -14.90 14.18 21.81
CA ALA A 139 -14.44 14.88 23.00
C ALA A 139 -14.40 16.41 22.81
N LEU A 140 -14.11 16.90 21.60
CA LEU A 140 -14.09 18.33 21.27
C LEU A 140 -15.50 18.97 21.27
N PHE A 141 -16.54 18.17 21.05
CA PHE A 141 -17.95 18.62 21.02
C PHE A 141 -18.69 18.38 22.34
N ARG A 142 -18.00 18.00 23.42
CA ARG A 142 -18.61 17.92 24.76
C ARG A 142 -18.58 19.31 25.42
N PRO A 143 -19.73 19.91 25.76
CA PRO A 143 -19.73 21.13 26.57
C PRO A 143 -19.24 20.79 27.98
N GLU A 144 -18.29 21.59 28.47
CA GLU A 144 -17.91 21.64 29.89
C GLU A 144 -19.20 21.91 30.69
N SER A 145 -19.47 21.05 31.67
CA SER A 145 -20.65 21.12 32.54
C SER A 145 -20.35 21.94 33.79
#